data_AF-A0A4Q2UNH5-F1
#
_entry.id   AF-A0A4Q2UNH5-F1
#
_cell.length_a   1.000
_cell.length_b   1.000
_cell.length_c   1.000
_cell.angle_alpha   90.00
_cell.angle_beta   90.00
_cell.angle_gamma   90.00
#
_symmetry.space_group_name_H-M   'P 1'
#
loop_
_entity.id
_entity.type
_entity.pdbx_description
1 polymer ?
#
loop_
_entity_poly.entity_id
_entity_poly.type
_entity_poly.pdbx_seq_one_letter_code
_entity_poly.pdbx_strand_id
1 'polypeptide(L)'
;MSVFTEDAGRFLNARETKTMTGAYRDRKVSVGLKPDDYIRSEYFGINQVMHLLKQPGCVGLRVHHAKRWEDADGNPTEPGQGQLIPRVLLSGVDANGHDMPIRASQSGLKDMPGDGDDETLGDGHTCPRHCGQ
;
A
#
# COMPACT_ATOMS: atom_id res chain seq x y z
N MET A 1 -13.71 18.93 -15.00
CA MET A 1 -14.10 17.54 -14.70
C MET A 1 -12.98 16.92 -13.89
N SER A 2 -13.28 16.31 -12.75
CA SER A 2 -12.27 15.62 -11.93
C SER A 2 -11.85 14.31 -12.61
N VAL A 3 -10.55 13.96 -12.52
CA VAL A 3 -10.03 12.67 -13.00
C VAL A 3 -10.10 11.58 -11.91
N PHE A 4 -10.44 11.96 -10.68
CA PHE A 4 -10.61 11.05 -9.55
C PHE A 4 -12.09 10.68 -9.44
N THR A 5 -12.43 9.53 -9.99
CA THR A 5 -13.79 8.96 -10.00
C THR A 5 -13.73 7.47 -9.67
N GLU A 6 -14.87 6.90 -9.28
CA GLU A 6 -15.00 5.46 -8.98
C GLU A 6 -14.67 4.57 -10.19
N ASP A 7 -14.81 5.10 -11.40
CA ASP A 7 -14.53 4.43 -12.67
C ASP A 7 -13.10 4.70 -13.20
N ALA A 8 -12.24 5.39 -12.44
CA ALA A 8 -10.90 5.73 -12.89
C ALA A 8 -10.02 4.47 -13.02
N GLY A 9 -9.45 4.27 -14.21
CA GLY A 9 -8.58 3.14 -14.55
C GLY A 9 -9.20 2.22 -15.59
N ARG A 10 -8.65 1.01 -15.72
CA ARG A 10 -9.22 -0.05 -16.57
C ARG A 10 -8.76 -1.43 -16.13
N PHE A 11 -9.54 -2.44 -16.47
CA PHE A 11 -9.10 -3.83 -16.37
C PHE A 11 -8.01 -4.12 -17.42
N LEU A 12 -6.93 -4.76 -16.98
CA LEU A 12 -5.88 -5.28 -17.84
C LEU A 12 -6.15 -6.76 -18.12
N ASN A 13 -5.83 -7.23 -19.33
CA ASN A 13 -5.92 -8.66 -19.61
C ASN A 13 -4.71 -9.42 -19.02
N ALA A 14 -4.82 -10.75 -18.94
CA ALA A 14 -3.79 -11.60 -18.34
C ALA A 14 -2.41 -11.46 -19.02
N ARG A 15 -2.37 -11.20 -20.33
CA ARG A 15 -1.11 -11.00 -21.06
C ARG A 15 -0.45 -9.68 -20.65
N GLU A 16 -1.20 -8.59 -20.61
CA GLU A 16 -0.72 -7.28 -20.16
C GLU A 16 -0.15 -7.38 -18.73
N THR A 17 -0.91 -7.96 -17.80
CA THR A 17 -0.49 -8.14 -16.41
C THR A 17 0.78 -8.97 -16.30
N LYS A 18 0.87 -10.09 -17.04
CA LYS A 18 2.07 -10.95 -17.04
C LYS A 18 3.28 -10.24 -17.63
N THR A 19 3.11 -9.46 -18.69
CA THR A 19 4.19 -8.69 -19.32
C THR A 19 4.70 -7.62 -18.36
N MET A 20 3.82 -6.87 -17.70
CA MET A 20 4.21 -5.80 -16.78
C MET A 20 4.93 -6.34 -15.52
N THR A 21 4.37 -7.38 -14.90
CA THR A 21 4.99 -8.02 -13.72
C THR A 21 6.32 -8.71 -14.07
N GLY A 22 6.39 -9.35 -15.24
CA GLY A 22 7.63 -9.93 -15.77
C GLY A 22 8.72 -8.87 -15.99
N ALA A 23 8.40 -7.75 -16.64
CA ALA A 23 9.35 -6.68 -16.88
C ALA A 23 9.94 -6.08 -15.59
N TYR A 24 9.12 -5.96 -14.53
CA TYR A 24 9.62 -5.53 -13.21
C TYR A 24 10.64 -6.53 -12.64
N ARG A 25 10.30 -7.82 -12.65
CA ARG A 25 11.17 -8.90 -12.16
C ARG A 25 12.49 -8.93 -12.93
N ASP A 26 12.41 -8.92 -14.26
CA ASP A 26 13.57 -9.04 -15.12
C ASP A 26 14.50 -7.82 -14.95
N ARG A 27 13.94 -6.62 -14.74
CA ARG A 27 14.72 -5.43 -14.40
C ARG A 27 15.44 -5.56 -13.07
N LYS A 28 14.81 -6.11 -12.03
CA LYS A 28 15.46 -6.33 -10.72
C LYS A 28 16.62 -7.33 -10.83
N VAL A 29 16.43 -8.41 -11.58
CA VAL A 29 17.50 -9.37 -11.87
C VAL A 29 18.64 -8.72 -12.65
N SER A 30 18.34 -7.87 -13.64
CA SER A 30 19.36 -7.20 -14.46
C SER A 30 20.27 -6.26 -13.65
N VAL A 31 19.81 -5.75 -12.51
CA VAL A 31 20.62 -4.93 -11.60
C VAL A 31 21.27 -5.76 -10.47
N GLY A 32 21.27 -7.10 -10.61
CA GLY A 32 21.97 -8.01 -9.72
C GLY A 32 21.19 -8.45 -8.48
N LEU A 33 19.91 -8.11 -8.36
CA LEU A 33 19.08 -8.52 -7.21
C LEU A 33 18.55 -9.94 -7.41
N LYS A 34 18.69 -10.79 -6.38
CA LYS A 34 18.05 -12.10 -6.32
C LYS A 34 16.56 -11.94 -6.06
N PRO A 35 15.73 -12.95 -6.39
CA PRO A 35 14.29 -12.90 -6.16
C PRO A 35 13.88 -12.52 -4.73
N ASP A 36 14.67 -12.94 -3.73
CA ASP A 36 14.41 -12.70 -2.31
C ASP A 36 14.95 -11.37 -1.78
N ASP A 37 15.75 -10.65 -2.58
CA ASP A 37 16.36 -9.38 -2.19
C ASP A 37 15.40 -8.18 -2.38
N TYR A 38 14.21 -8.41 -2.94
CA TYR A 38 13.24 -7.34 -3.18
C TYR A 38 11.80 -7.81 -3.06
N ILE A 39 10.94 -6.86 -2.68
CA ILE A 39 9.50 -7.09 -2.63
C ILE A 39 8.89 -6.92 -4.02
N ARG A 40 8.14 -7.95 -4.42
CA ARG A 40 7.42 -8.04 -5.69
C ARG A 40 6.04 -7.41 -5.60
N SER A 41 5.36 -7.68 -4.50
CA SER A 41 4.01 -7.23 -4.22
C SER A 41 3.73 -7.31 -2.73
N GLU A 42 2.70 -6.60 -2.30
CA GLU A 42 2.23 -6.58 -0.92
C GLU A 42 0.72 -6.85 -0.92
N TYR A 43 0.27 -7.80 -0.12
CA TYR A 43 -1.12 -8.23 -0.05
C TYR A 43 -1.84 -7.56 1.12
N PHE A 44 -2.98 -6.94 0.83
CA PHE A 44 -3.86 -6.33 1.82
C PHE A 44 -5.17 -7.11 1.89
N GLY A 45 -5.61 -7.43 3.11
CA GLY A 45 -6.85 -8.15 3.32
C GLY A 45 -8.07 -7.33 2.90
N ILE A 46 -9.05 -7.99 2.27
CA ILE A 46 -10.26 -7.33 1.74
C ILE A 46 -11.00 -6.49 2.80
N ASN A 47 -11.03 -6.93 4.07
CA ASN A 47 -11.70 -6.18 5.13
C ASN A 47 -11.05 -4.82 5.39
N GLN A 48 -9.72 -4.75 5.34
CA GLN A 48 -8.97 -3.50 5.53
C GLN A 48 -9.16 -2.56 4.34
N VAL A 49 -9.11 -3.12 3.13
CA VAL A 49 -9.37 -2.37 1.90
C VAL A 49 -10.79 -1.80 1.89
N MET A 50 -11.78 -2.60 2.30
CA MET A 50 -13.18 -2.14 2.39
C MET A 50 -13.37 -1.12 3.51
N HIS A 51 -12.60 -1.17 4.59
CA HIS A 51 -12.64 -0.14 5.63
C HIS A 51 -12.24 1.23 5.07
N LEU A 52 -11.19 1.29 4.24
CA LEU A 52 -10.80 2.51 3.53
C LEU A 52 -11.88 3.00 2.55
N LEU A 53 -12.41 2.08 1.74
CA LEU A 53 -13.35 2.41 0.67
C LEU A 53 -14.75 2.80 1.16
N LYS A 54 -15.16 2.32 2.34
CA LYS A 54 -16.47 2.63 2.93
C LYS A 54 -16.53 4.00 3.61
N GLN A 55 -15.43 4.75 3.65
CA GLN A 55 -15.42 6.09 4.23
C GLN A 55 -16.29 7.05 3.41
N PRO A 56 -17.15 7.88 4.05
CA PRO A 56 -17.99 8.83 3.33
C PRO A 56 -17.16 9.79 2.47
N GLY A 57 -17.46 9.85 1.18
CA GLY A 57 -16.76 10.72 0.21
C GLY A 57 -15.51 10.09 -0.43
N CYS A 58 -15.15 8.87 -0.06
CA CYS A 58 -14.08 8.11 -0.72
C CYS A 58 -14.56 7.64 -2.10
N VAL A 59 -13.78 7.95 -3.14
CA VAL A 59 -14.07 7.58 -4.53
C VAL A 59 -13.05 6.60 -5.10
N GLY A 60 -12.01 6.25 -4.34
CA GLY A 60 -10.96 5.33 -4.80
C GLY A 60 -9.79 5.21 -3.83
N LEU A 61 -8.74 4.50 -4.27
CA LEU A 61 -7.50 4.31 -3.51
C LEU A 61 -6.31 4.94 -4.22
N ARG A 62 -5.38 5.49 -3.43
CA ARG A 62 -4.04 5.84 -3.87
C ARG A 62 -3.04 4.82 -3.33
N VAL A 63 -2.12 4.41 -4.20
CA VAL A 63 -1.02 3.50 -3.86
C VAL A 63 0.27 4.30 -3.78
N HIS A 64 0.83 4.44 -2.58
CA HIS A 64 2.10 5.13 -2.36
C HIS A 64 3.24 4.12 -2.33
N HIS A 65 4.31 4.42 -3.05
CA HIS A 65 5.56 3.67 -2.96
C HIS A 65 6.44 4.33 -1.89
N ALA A 66 6.58 3.66 -0.75
CA ALA A 66 7.31 4.12 0.42
C ALA A 66 8.56 3.26 0.66
N LYS A 67 9.32 3.61 1.69
CA LYS A 67 10.39 2.77 2.22
C LYS A 67 10.35 2.78 3.74
N ARG A 68 10.71 1.66 4.35
CA ARG A 68 10.84 1.53 5.80
C ARG A 68 12.15 0.84 6.16
N TRP A 69 12.76 1.28 7.25
CA TRP A 69 13.91 0.62 7.84
C TRP A 69 13.48 -0.68 8.52
N GLU A 70 14.13 -1.78 8.17
CA GLU A 70 13.77 -3.11 8.64
C GLU A 70 14.99 -3.96 8.98
N ASP A 71 14.85 -4.83 9.98
CA ASP A 71 15.83 -5.86 10.29
C ASP A 71 15.80 -7.02 9.28
N ALA A 72 16.64 -8.04 9.48
CA ALA A 72 16.71 -9.21 8.61
C ALA A 72 15.39 -10.01 8.57
N ASP A 73 14.68 -10.04 9.70
CA ASP A 73 13.40 -10.73 9.88
C ASP A 73 12.23 -9.95 9.27
N GLY A 74 12.45 -8.69 8.91
CA GLY A 74 11.49 -7.79 8.28
C GLY A 74 10.67 -6.96 9.27
N ASN A 75 11.10 -6.90 10.54
CA ASN A 75 10.47 -6.05 11.54
C ASN A 75 10.94 -4.60 11.38
N PRO A 76 10.08 -3.62 11.68
CA PRO A 76 10.46 -2.20 11.66
C PRO A 76 11.62 -1.89 12.61
N THR A 77 12.53 -1.02 12.17
CA THR A 77 13.66 -0.52 12.96
C THR A 77 13.73 1.00 12.93
N GLU A 78 14.56 1.57 13.79
CA GLU A 78 14.86 3.01 13.77
C GLU A 78 15.58 3.42 12.48
N PRO A 79 15.47 4.70 12.06
CA PRO A 79 16.20 5.20 10.91
C PRO A 79 17.71 4.97 11.01
N GLY A 80 18.28 4.37 9.96
CA GLY A 80 19.70 4.03 9.89
C GLY A 80 20.07 2.69 10.54
N GLN A 81 19.12 1.98 11.14
CA GLN A 81 19.29 0.61 11.62
C GLN A 81 18.66 -0.38 10.63
N GLY A 82 19.37 -1.45 10.31
CA GLY A 82 18.89 -2.44 9.34
C GLY A 82 18.98 -1.96 7.89
N GLN A 83 18.05 -2.39 7.04
CA GLN A 83 18.01 -2.05 5.62
C GLN A 83 16.76 -1.24 5.29
N LEU A 84 16.93 -0.25 4.41
CA LEU A 84 15.80 0.54 3.90
C LEU A 84 15.08 -0.22 2.77
N ILE A 85 13.96 -0.86 3.09
CA ILE A 85 13.21 -1.75 2.19
C ILE A 85 11.98 -1.03 1.60
N PRO A 86 11.70 -1.17 0.28
CA PRO A 86 10.46 -0.66 -0.32
C PRO A 86 9.20 -1.24 0.32
N ARG A 87 8.17 -0.41 0.51
CA ARG A 87 6.84 -0.78 1.01
C ARG A 87 5.74 -0.07 0.24
N VAL A 88 4.52 -0.59 0.31
CA VAL A 88 3.34 0.04 -0.28
C VAL A 88 2.41 0.51 0.83
N LEU A 89 1.86 1.70 0.66
CA LEU A 89 0.80 2.25 1.52
C LEU A 89 -0.45 2.53 0.69
N LEU A 90 -1.62 2.28 1.26
CA LEU A 90 -2.93 2.53 0.66
C LEU A 90 -3.68 3.62 1.41
N SER A 91 -4.10 4.65 0.69
CA SER A 91 -4.92 5.77 1.21
C SER A 91 -6.25 5.85 0.46
N GLY A 92 -7.32 6.20 1.17
CA GLY A 92 -8.59 6.58 0.53
C GLY A 92 -8.45 7.96 -0.13
N VAL A 93 -9.15 8.19 -1.24
CA VAL A 93 -9.06 9.45 -2.00
C VAL A 93 -10.44 10.04 -2.19
N ASP A 94 -10.59 11.35 -2.00
CA ASP A 94 -11.84 12.07 -2.24
C ASP A 94 -12.02 12.47 -3.72
N ALA A 95 -13.21 13.00 -4.06
CA ALA A 95 -13.50 13.48 -5.43
C ALA A 95 -12.62 14.65 -5.90
N ASN A 96 -11.96 15.35 -4.97
CA ASN A 96 -11.01 16.43 -5.25
C ASN A 96 -9.58 15.90 -5.48
N GLY A 97 -9.33 14.62 -5.21
CA GLY A 97 -8.02 13.99 -5.30
C GLY A 97 -7.17 14.15 -4.04
N HIS A 98 -7.75 14.50 -2.89
CA HIS A 98 -7.05 14.55 -1.62
C HIS A 98 -7.04 13.19 -0.95
N ASP A 99 -5.92 12.84 -0.32
CA ASP A 99 -5.86 11.67 0.53
C ASP A 99 -6.69 11.94 1.79
N MET A 100 -7.53 10.97 2.14
CA MET A 100 -8.45 11.06 3.25
C MET A 100 -7.84 10.40 4.48
N PRO A 101 -7.86 11.06 5.66
CA PRO A 101 -7.51 10.40 6.90
C PRO A 101 -8.51 9.31 7.22
N ILE A 102 -8.04 8.17 7.75
CA ILE A 102 -8.94 7.13 8.22
C ILE A 102 -9.66 7.64 9.46
N ARG A 103 -10.97 7.83 9.34
CA ARG A 103 -11.80 8.18 10.49
C ARG A 103 -12.21 6.89 11.20
N ALA A 104 -11.54 6.58 12.32
CA ALA A 104 -12.04 5.59 13.26
C ALA A 104 -13.50 5.97 13.61
N SER A 105 -14.42 5.03 13.43
CA SER A 105 -15.85 5.26 13.70
C SER A 105 -16.00 5.85 15.10
N GLN A 106 -16.67 7.00 15.22
CA GLN A 106 -17.01 7.65 16.49
C GLN A 106 -17.91 6.75 17.35
N SER A 107 -17.34 5.75 18.01
CA SER A 107 -17.98 4.98 19.07
C SER A 107 -17.11 5.02 20.32
N GLY A 108 -17.17 6.13 21.03
CA GLY A 108 -16.55 6.27 22.35
C GLY A 108 -16.13 7.70 22.67
N LEU A 109 -17.01 8.43 23.35
CA LEU A 109 -16.66 9.66 24.07
C LEU A 109 -15.42 9.43 24.95
N LYS A 110 -14.38 10.25 24.78
CA LYS A 110 -13.57 10.84 25.86
C LYS A 110 -12.61 11.89 25.29
N ASP A 111 -12.67 13.08 25.87
CA ASP A 111 -11.84 14.24 25.60
C ASP A 111 -10.35 13.95 25.78
N MET A 112 -9.65 13.72 24.66
CA MET A 112 -8.20 13.88 24.56
C MET A 112 -7.93 14.70 23.29
N PRO A 113 -7.09 15.75 23.35
CA PRO A 113 -6.61 16.39 22.13
C PRO A 113 -5.61 15.43 21.48
N GLY A 114 -6.13 14.42 20.78
CA GLY A 114 -5.32 13.60 19.91
C GLY A 114 -5.07 14.39 18.64
N ASP A 115 -3.81 14.70 18.34
CA ASP A 115 -3.41 14.92 16.96
C ASP A 115 -4.08 13.83 16.13
N GLY A 116 -4.94 14.24 15.20
CA GLY A 116 -5.67 13.32 14.35
C GLY A 116 -4.65 12.61 13.47
N ASP A 117 -4.15 11.48 13.95
CA ASP A 117 -3.23 10.65 13.19
C ASP A 117 -3.94 10.26 11.89
N ASP A 118 -3.46 10.82 10.78
CA ASP A 118 -3.89 10.45 9.44
C ASP A 118 -3.48 8.99 9.21
N GLU A 119 -4.26 8.03 9.70
CA GLU A 119 -3.88 6.63 9.57
C GLU A 119 -3.90 6.24 8.08
N THR A 120 -2.98 5.36 7.68
CA THR A 120 -2.86 4.85 6.31
C THR A 120 -2.67 3.34 6.38
N LEU A 121 -3.26 2.58 5.45
CA LEU A 121 -3.12 1.14 5.46
C LEU A 121 -1.77 0.74 4.87
N GLY A 122 -0.89 0.17 5.70
CA GLY A 122 0.39 -0.40 5.31
C GLY A 122 0.56 -1.82 5.84
N ASP A 123 1.76 -2.39 5.68
CA ASP A 123 2.15 -3.66 6.28
C ASP A 123 1.33 -4.88 5.87
N GLY A 124 1.01 -4.94 4.58
CA GLY A 124 0.49 -6.14 3.97
C GLY A 124 1.53 -7.26 3.87
N HIS A 125 1.06 -8.46 3.51
CA HIS A 125 1.94 -9.61 3.34
C HIS A 125 2.79 -9.47 2.08
N THR A 126 4.12 -9.44 2.27
CA THR A 126 5.08 -9.22 1.19
C THR A 126 5.43 -10.50 0.43
N CYS A 127 5.46 -10.44 -0.90
CA CYS A 127 6.00 -11.49 -1.77
C CYS A 127 7.45 -11.13 -2.16
N PRO A 128 8.43 -12.05 -2.18
CA PRO A 128 8.32 -13.52 -2.17
C PRO A 128 8.06 -14.19 -0.82
N ARG A 129 8.39 -13.55 0.31
CA ARG A 129 8.41 -14.21 1.64
C ARG A 129 7.11 -14.93 1.99
N HIS A 130 5.97 -14.35 1.64
CA HIS A 130 4.63 -14.85 1.99
C HIS A 130 3.79 -15.23 0.77
N CYS A 131 4.41 -15.39 -0.40
CA CYS A 131 3.67 -15.80 -1.59
C CYS A 131 3.16 -17.24 -1.42
N GLY A 132 1.86 -17.46 -1.63
CA GLY A 132 1.30 -18.81 -1.70
C GLY A 132 1.99 -19.61 -2.81
N GLN A 133 2.35 -20.87 -2.50
CA GLN A 133 2.88 -21.82 -3.48
C GLN A 133 1.79 -22.28 -4.45
#